data_AF-A0A1F8EGG4-F1
#
_entry.id   AF-A0A1F8EGG4-F1
#
_cell.length_a   1.000
_cell.length_b   1.000
_cell.length_c   1.000
_cell.angle_alpha   90.00
_cell.angle_beta   90.00
_cell.angle_gamma   90.00
#
_symmetry.space_group_name_H-M   'P 1'
#
loop_
_entity.id
_entity.type
_entity.pdbx_description
1 polymer ?
#
loop_
_entity_poly.entity_id
_entity_poly.type
_entity_poly.pdbx_seq_one_letter_code
_entity_poly.pdbx_strand_id
1 'polypeptide(L)'
;MISKLFNSKFFSIAVVFIAGWLVLSWLGVENNKKAFDKEIMGIEAKISNVQKTNNELSEFLSHFDNPSFLEKEARLKLNYKAPDEEVIFVYRDNGAKTASISANASDGRLFKHIFSKLAGFKNKLLNLNE
;
A
#
# COMPACT_ATOMS: atom_id res chain seq x y z
N MET A 1 -41.54 15.64 56.72
CA MET A 1 -41.81 14.21 56.43
C MET A 1 -40.80 13.58 55.47
N ILE A 2 -40.25 14.32 54.50
CA ILE A 2 -39.25 13.81 53.53
C ILE A 2 -37.92 13.38 54.19
N SER A 3 -37.47 14.06 55.25
CA SER A 3 -36.23 13.72 55.97
C SER A 3 -36.27 12.38 56.72
N LYS A 4 -37.46 11.85 57.05
CA LYS A 4 -37.61 10.51 57.66
C LYS A 4 -37.45 9.38 56.65
N LEU A 5 -37.70 9.63 55.37
CA LEU A 5 -37.51 8.65 54.30
C LEU A 5 -36.01 8.45 54.00
N PHE A 6 -35.22 9.52 54.04
CA PHE A 6 -33.77 9.47 53.76
C PHE A 6 -32.93 8.72 54.81
N ASN A 7 -33.41 8.62 56.05
CA ASN A 7 -32.67 7.97 57.15
C ASN A 7 -33.13 6.52 57.43
N SER A 8 -33.95 5.95 56.55
CA SER A 8 -34.41 4.56 56.67
C SER A 8 -33.43 3.60 55.99
N LYS A 9 -33.12 2.47 56.64
CA LYS A 9 -32.24 1.42 56.09
C LYS A 9 -32.70 0.94 54.69
N PHE A 10 -34.00 0.95 54.45
CA PHE A 10 -34.61 0.59 53.16
C PHE A 10 -34.41 1.64 52.06
N PHE A 11 -34.28 2.92 52.41
CA PHE A 11 -33.99 3.95 51.41
C PHE A 11 -32.54 3.85 50.93
N SER A 12 -31.60 3.62 51.86
CA SER A 12 -30.19 3.39 51.51
C SER A 12 -30.01 2.18 50.59
N ILE A 13 -30.68 1.05 50.86
CA ILE A 13 -30.59 -0.13 49.99
C ILE A 13 -31.17 0.15 48.60
N ALA A 14 -32.29 0.88 48.50
CA ALA A 14 -32.91 1.24 47.24
C ALA A 14 -32.00 2.15 46.40
N VAL A 15 -31.33 3.13 47.03
CA VAL A 15 -30.37 4.01 46.37
C VAL A 15 -29.16 3.23 45.84
N VAL A 16 -28.63 2.28 46.62
CA VAL A 16 -27.52 1.43 46.18
C VAL A 16 -27.94 0.53 45.00
N PHE A 17 -29.16 0.00 45.02
CA PHE A 17 -29.69 -0.78 43.88
C PHE A 17 -29.84 0.06 42.62
N ILE A 18 -30.40 1.28 42.74
CA ILE A 18 -30.56 2.21 41.62
C ILE A 18 -29.20 2.65 41.08
N ALA A 19 -28.24 2.95 41.96
CA ALA A 19 -26.88 3.31 41.58
C ALA A 19 -26.17 2.14 40.89
N GLY A 20 -26.28 0.92 41.43
CA GLY A 20 -25.73 -0.28 40.82
C GLY A 20 -26.32 -0.52 39.43
N TRP A 21 -27.64 -0.36 39.28
CA TRP A 21 -28.31 -0.54 38.00
C TRP A 21 -27.85 0.51 36.96
N LEU A 22 -27.68 1.77 37.36
CA LEU A 22 -27.13 2.82 36.51
C LEU A 22 -25.73 2.49 35.98
N VAL A 23 -24.85 1.96 36.83
CA VAL A 23 -23.48 1.57 36.45
C VAL A 23 -23.50 0.46 35.40
N LEU A 24 -24.31 -0.58 35.64
CA LEU A 24 -24.50 -1.70 34.71
C LEU A 24 -25.09 -1.24 33.35
N SER A 25 -26.03 -0.30 33.36
CA SER A 25 -26.60 0.27 32.13
C SER A 25 -25.57 1.05 31.32
N TRP A 26 -24.59 1.68 31.97
CA TRP A 26 -23.57 2.47 31.29
C TRP A 26 -22.56 1.59 30.53
N LEU A 27 -22.17 0.46 31.11
CA LEU A 27 -21.27 -0.53 30.50
C LEU A 27 -21.84 -1.11 29.19
N GLY A 28 -23.16 -1.24 29.07
CA GLY A 28 -23.80 -1.75 27.85
C GLY A 28 -23.75 -0.79 26.66
N VAL A 29 -23.60 0.52 26.88
CA VAL A 29 -23.63 1.53 25.81
C VAL A 29 -22.31 1.57 25.03
N GLU A 30 -21.19 1.21 25.66
CA GLU A 30 -19.87 1.34 25.03
C GLU A 30 -19.60 0.27 23.98
N ASN A 31 -20.20 -0.92 24.12
CA ASN A 31 -20.08 -1.99 23.13
C ASN A 31 -20.81 -1.65 21.82
N ASN A 32 -21.93 -0.93 21.90
CA ASN A 32 -22.70 -0.54 20.73
C ASN A 32 -21.94 0.50 19.89
N LYS A 33 -21.26 1.46 20.53
CA LYS A 33 -20.46 2.48 19.83
C LYS A 33 -19.33 1.84 19.00
N LYS A 34 -18.62 0.87 19.57
CA LYS A 34 -17.55 0.15 18.87
C LYS A 34 -18.05 -0.67 17.68
N ALA A 35 -19.27 -1.22 17.76
CA ALA A 35 -19.89 -1.93 16.65
C ALA A 35 -20.21 -0.98 15.49
N PHE A 36 -20.81 0.18 15.79
CA PHE A 36 -21.12 1.20 14.78
C PHE A 36 -19.86 1.78 14.14
N ASP A 37 -18.82 2.09 14.92
CA ASP A 37 -17.56 2.59 14.38
C ASP A 37 -16.90 1.57 13.44
N LYS A 38 -16.99 0.28 13.76
CA LYS A 38 -16.48 -0.80 12.90
C LYS A 38 -17.26 -0.91 11.59
N GLU A 39 -18.57 -0.75 11.63
CA GLU A 39 -19.42 -0.74 10.43
C GLU A 39 -19.11 0.47 9.54
N ILE A 40 -18.95 1.65 10.13
CA ILE A 40 -18.57 2.89 9.42
C ILE A 40 -17.20 2.72 8.76
N MET A 41 -16.18 2.26 9.49
CA MET A 41 -14.85 1.99 8.93
C MET A 41 -14.91 0.94 7.81
N GLY A 42 -15.75 -0.09 7.95
CA GLY A 42 -15.93 -1.12 6.93
C GLY A 42 -16.56 -0.58 5.65
N ILE A 43 -17.54 0.33 5.77
CA ILE A 43 -18.18 0.99 4.63
C ILE A 43 -17.21 1.95 3.94
N GLU A 44 -16.48 2.75 4.72
CA GLU A 44 -15.47 3.68 4.18
C GLU A 44 -14.34 2.94 3.45
N ALA A 45 -13.87 1.83 3.99
CA ALA A 45 -12.90 0.96 3.33
C ALA A 45 -13.44 0.38 2.02
N LYS A 46 -14.73 0.02 1.95
CA LYS A 46 -15.36 -0.45 0.71
C LYS A 46 -15.44 0.65 -0.34
N ILE A 47 -15.81 1.88 0.05
CA ILE A 47 -15.86 3.03 -0.85
C ILE A 47 -14.48 3.32 -1.42
N SER A 48 -13.45 3.36 -0.57
CA SER A 48 -12.06 3.59 -0.99
C SER A 48 -11.57 2.52 -1.96
N ASN A 49 -11.84 1.25 -1.69
CA ASN A 49 -11.48 0.15 -2.60
C ASN A 49 -12.19 0.26 -3.95
N VAL A 50 -13.50 0.53 -3.97
CA VAL A 50 -14.26 0.67 -5.22
C VAL A 50 -13.73 1.84 -6.05
N GLN A 51 -13.41 2.97 -5.41
CA GLN A 51 -12.88 4.13 -6.12
C GLN A 51 -11.48 3.87 -6.68
N LYS A 52 -10.63 3.17 -5.93
CA LYS A 52 -9.32 2.71 -6.41
C LYS A 52 -9.46 1.80 -7.62
N THR A 53 -10.32 0.78 -7.54
CA THR A 53 -10.56 -0.14 -8.67
C THR A 53 -11.15 0.58 -9.88
N ASN A 54 -12.03 1.56 -9.69
CA ASN A 54 -12.57 2.36 -10.79
C ASN A 54 -11.48 3.16 -11.49
N ASN A 55 -10.58 3.80 -10.72
CA ASN A 55 -9.45 4.56 -11.27
C ASN A 55 -8.48 3.65 -12.04
N GLU A 56 -8.10 2.51 -11.47
CA GLU A 56 -7.23 1.53 -12.14
C GLU A 56 -7.87 1.05 -13.46
N LEU A 57 -9.17 0.76 -13.44
CA LEU A 57 -9.88 0.31 -14.64
C LEU A 57 -9.98 1.41 -15.70
N SER A 58 -10.19 2.67 -15.28
CA SER A 58 -10.16 3.83 -16.18
C SER A 58 -8.79 4.04 -16.81
N GLU A 59 -7.71 3.83 -16.05
CA GLU A 59 -6.35 3.89 -16.57
C GLU A 59 -6.10 2.79 -17.60
N PHE A 60 -6.53 1.54 -17.31
CA PHE A 60 -6.48 0.45 -18.30
C PHE A 60 -7.28 0.75 -19.57
N LEU A 61 -8.49 1.29 -19.47
CA LEU A 61 -9.27 1.69 -20.65
C LEU A 61 -8.53 2.75 -21.46
N SER A 62 -7.93 3.74 -20.81
CA SER A 62 -7.17 4.78 -21.52
C SER A 62 -5.97 4.23 -22.30
N HIS A 63 -5.38 3.12 -21.84
CA HIS A 63 -4.33 2.43 -22.59
C HIS A 63 -4.86 1.69 -23.83
N PHE A 64 -6.08 1.14 -23.77
CA PHE A 64 -6.71 0.48 -24.92
C PHE A 64 -7.24 1.47 -25.96
N ASP A 65 -7.72 2.65 -25.55
CA ASP A 65 -8.16 3.70 -26.46
C ASP A 65 -7.01 4.30 -27.29
N ASN A 66 -5.76 4.09 -26.88
CA ASN A 66 -4.61 4.58 -27.62
C ASN A 66 -4.27 3.64 -28.81
N PRO A 67 -4.47 4.06 -30.07
CA PRO A 67 -4.22 3.22 -31.24
C PRO A 67 -2.75 2.79 -31.35
N SER A 68 -1.81 3.58 -30.84
CA SER A 68 -0.38 3.24 -30.83
C SER A 68 -0.06 2.07 -29.89
N PHE A 69 -0.83 1.89 -28.81
CA PHE A 69 -0.67 0.74 -27.91
C PHE A 69 -1.19 -0.54 -28.57
N LEU A 70 -2.35 -0.46 -29.23
CA LEU A 70 -2.93 -1.58 -29.98
C LEU A 70 -2.00 -2.04 -31.11
N GLU A 71 -1.42 -1.10 -31.86
CA GLU A 71 -0.47 -1.41 -32.92
C GLU A 71 0.81 -2.05 -32.36
N LYS A 72 1.35 -1.55 -31.24
CA LYS A 72 2.51 -2.13 -30.57
C LYS A 72 2.25 -3.55 -30.10
N GLU A 73 1.10 -3.80 -29.47
CA GLU A 73 0.67 -5.14 -29.05
C GLU A 73 0.49 -6.08 -30.24
N ALA A 74 -0.11 -5.61 -31.35
CA ALA A 74 -0.25 -6.41 -32.57
C ALA A 74 1.11 -6.74 -33.21
N ARG A 75 2.03 -5.78 -33.26
CA ARG A 75 3.42 -6.01 -33.73
C ARG A 75 4.13 -7.05 -32.87
N LEU A 76 4.00 -6.99 -31.54
CA LEU A 76 4.67 -7.90 -30.61
C LEU A 76 4.06 -9.31 -30.56
N LYS A 77 2.72 -9.40 -30.51
CA LYS A 77 2.01 -10.69 -30.29
C LYS A 77 1.66 -11.40 -31.58
N LEU A 78 1.36 -10.64 -32.64
CA LEU A 78 0.87 -11.19 -33.90
C LEU A 78 1.90 -11.06 -35.04
N ASN A 79 3.10 -10.54 -34.75
CA ASN A 79 4.06 -10.13 -35.78
C ASN A 79 3.38 -9.27 -36.87
N TYR A 80 2.42 -8.42 -36.45
CA TYR A 80 1.64 -7.60 -37.35
C TYR A 80 2.55 -6.61 -38.09
N LYS A 81 2.35 -6.52 -39.41
CA LYS A 81 3.12 -5.68 -40.32
C LYS A 81 2.16 -4.77 -41.08
N ALA A 82 2.42 -3.46 -41.05
CA ALA A 82 1.65 -2.53 -41.86
C ALA A 82 1.87 -2.82 -43.37
N PRO A 83 0.85 -2.64 -44.22
CA PRO A 83 0.92 -2.99 -45.63
C PRO A 83 2.02 -2.23 -46.41
N ASP A 84 2.52 -1.12 -45.87
CA ASP A 84 3.54 -0.22 -46.41
C ASP A 84 4.96 -0.42 -45.82
N GLU A 85 5.16 -1.35 -44.87
CA GLU A 85 6.47 -1.61 -44.24
C GLU A 85 7.27 -2.68 -45.03
N GLU A 86 8.61 -2.61 -45.11
CA GLU A 86 9.46 -3.65 -45.74
C GLU A 86 10.37 -4.28 -44.69
N VAL A 87 10.31 -5.61 -44.52
CA VAL A 87 11.09 -6.34 -43.49
C VAL A 87 12.38 -6.86 -44.10
N ILE A 88 13.51 -6.35 -43.62
CA ILE A 88 14.85 -6.78 -44.05
C ILE A 88 15.43 -7.72 -42.98
N PHE A 89 15.66 -8.97 -43.35
CA PHE A 89 16.34 -9.94 -42.48
C PHE A 89 17.85 -9.73 -42.55
N VAL A 90 18.45 -9.25 -41.46
CA VAL A 90 19.91 -9.09 -41.34
C VAL A 90 20.49 -10.36 -40.72
N TYR A 91 21.11 -11.20 -41.54
CA TYR A 91 21.88 -12.33 -41.06
C TYR A 91 23.26 -11.83 -40.60
N ARG A 92 23.59 -12.02 -39.32
CA ARG A 92 24.98 -11.88 -38.86
C ARG A 92 25.77 -13.05 -39.43
N ASP A 93 26.64 -12.75 -40.37
CA ASP A 93 27.68 -13.68 -40.77
C ASP A 93 28.56 -13.94 -39.55
N ASN A 94 28.52 -15.16 -39.02
CA ASN A 94 29.40 -15.63 -37.95
C ASN A 94 30.80 -15.96 -38.50
N GLY A 95 31.23 -15.27 -39.55
CA GLY A 95 32.58 -15.29 -40.12
C GLY A 95 33.50 -14.27 -39.44
N ALA A 96 34.15 -14.72 -38.36
CA ALA A 96 35.49 -14.30 -37.92
C ALA A 96 35.84 -12.80 -37.99
N LYS A 97 35.62 -12.06 -36.89
CA LYS A 97 36.62 -11.11 -36.34
C LYS A 97 36.49 -11.08 -34.82
N THR A 98 37.35 -11.85 -34.15
CA THR A 98 37.78 -11.61 -32.77
C THR A 98 38.45 -10.23 -32.72
N ALA A 99 37.65 -9.18 -32.57
CA ALA A 99 38.12 -7.91 -32.06
C ALA A 99 38.13 -8.03 -30.54
N SER A 100 39.33 -8.08 -29.98
CA SER A 100 39.62 -8.09 -28.56
C SER A 100 38.87 -6.96 -27.85
N ILE A 101 37.75 -7.30 -27.19
CA ILE A 101 37.21 -6.44 -26.14
C ILE A 101 38.17 -6.63 -24.96
N SER A 102 39.10 -5.69 -24.85
CA SER A 102 39.81 -5.38 -23.61
C SER A 102 38.75 -5.22 -22.51
N ALA A 103 38.58 -6.27 -21.71
CA ALA A 103 37.78 -6.25 -20.50
C ALA A 103 38.49 -5.34 -19.49
N ASN A 104 38.22 -4.05 -19.59
CA ASN A 104 38.65 -3.09 -18.60
C ASN A 104 37.85 -3.39 -17.32
N ALA A 105 38.50 -4.12 -16.41
CA ALA A 105 37.99 -4.48 -15.09
C ALA A 105 37.88 -3.24 -14.19
N SER A 106 36.91 -2.38 -14.47
CA SER A 106 36.65 -1.13 -13.74
C SER A 106 35.26 -1.06 -13.11
N ASP A 107 34.47 -2.15 -13.13
CA ASP A 107 33.11 -2.10 -12.57
C ASP A 107 33.08 -2.50 -11.07
N GLY A 108 33.98 -3.37 -10.61
CA GLY A 108 33.99 -3.82 -9.20
C GLY A 108 34.61 -2.83 -8.19
N ARG A 109 35.42 -1.87 -8.64
CA ARG A 109 36.14 -0.93 -7.74
C ARG A 109 35.25 0.24 -7.31
N LEU A 110 34.33 0.69 -8.16
CA LEU A 110 33.38 1.75 -7.83
C LEU A 110 32.39 1.28 -6.77
N PHE A 111 31.78 0.10 -6.93
CA PHE A 111 30.86 -0.44 -5.93
C PHE A 111 31.56 -0.66 -4.58
N LYS A 112 32.80 -1.15 -4.56
CA LYS A 112 33.58 -1.32 -3.33
C LYS A 112 33.85 0.02 -2.63
N HIS A 113 34.15 1.08 -3.39
CA HIS A 113 34.40 2.42 -2.83
C HIS A 113 33.12 3.08 -2.30
N ILE A 114 32.00 2.92 -3.00
CA ILE A 114 30.68 3.41 -2.58
C ILE A 114 30.24 2.70 -1.28
N PHE A 115 30.41 1.38 -1.20
CA PHE A 115 30.02 0.61 -0.02
C PHE A 115 30.91 0.92 1.19
N SER A 116 32.23 1.12 1.00
CA SER A 116 33.12 1.52 2.10
C SER A 116 32.78 2.90 2.66
N LYS A 117 32.35 3.84 1.80
CA LYS A 117 31.92 5.17 2.23
C LYS A 117 30.64 5.10 3.07
N LEU A 118 29.70 4.24 2.66
CA LEU A 118 28.42 4.06 3.35
C LEU A 118 28.60 3.39 4.72
N ALA A 119 29.48 2.39 4.83
CA ALA A 119 29.82 1.76 6.11
C ALA A 119 30.45 2.75 7.10
N GLY A 120 31.35 3.63 6.64
CA GLY A 120 31.94 4.68 7.48
C GLY A 120 30.92 5.72 7.97
N PHE A 121 29.92 6.05 7.15
CA PHE A 121 28.85 6.99 7.53
C PHE A 121 27.97 6.43 8.65
N LYS A 122 27.66 5.13 8.61
CA LYS A 122 26.86 4.46 9.66
C LYS A 122 27.57 4.51 11.02
N ASN A 123 28.89 4.30 11.06
CA ASN A 123 29.66 4.42 12.30
C ASN A 123 29.73 5.86 12.81
N LYS A 124 29.75 6.85 11.91
CA LYS A 124 29.71 8.27 12.29
C LYS A 124 28.37 8.70 12.89
N LEU A 125 27.26 8.13 12.40
CA LEU A 125 25.93 8.37 12.99
C LEU A 125 25.74 7.72 14.36
N LEU A 126 26.38 6.57 14.60
CA LEU A 126 26.29 5.88 15.89
C LEU A 126 27.08 6.61 17.00
N ASN A 127 28.21 7.23 16.67
CA ASN A 127 29.00 8.04 17.62
C ASN A 127 28.52 9.50 17.77
N LEU A 128 27.40 9.87 17.14
CA LEU A 128 26.77 11.19 17.30
C LEU A 128 25.61 11.18 18.31
N ASN A 129 25.33 10.02 18.91
CA ASN A 129 24.26 9.82 19.89
C ASN A 129 24.78 9.28 21.24
N GLU A 130 26.09 9.41 21.48
CA GLU A 130 26.77 9.41 22.78
C GLU A 130 27.40 10.80 22.99
#